data_AF-A0A945HBG4-F1
#
_entry.id   AF-A0A945HBG4-F1
#
_cell.length_a   1.000
_cell.length_b   1.000
_cell.length_c   1.000
_cell.angle_alpha   90.00
_cell.angle_beta   90.00
_cell.angle_gamma   90.00
#
_symmetry.space_group_name_H-M   'P 1'
#
loop_
_entity.id
_entity.type
_entity.pdbx_description
1 polymer ?
#
loop_
_entity_poly.entity_id
_entity_poly.type
_entity_poly.pdbx_seq_one_letter_code
_entity_poly.pdbx_strand_id
1 'polypeptide(L)'
;MPSVQKTIARLALVCGMLPIAAIGADHGSSRWEKYIARFEAADKKQMPEPGGVLFLGSSSIRMWKTLKQDFAGFSVINRGFGGSQIADSTHFAGRILHPYKPRQIVLYAGD
;
A
#
# COMPACT_ATOMS: atom_id res chain seq x y z
N MET A 1 -57.07 35.16 -19.15
CA MET A 1 -56.89 33.95 -19.99
C MET A 1 -55.39 33.74 -20.20
N PRO A 2 -54.89 32.49 -20.16
CA PRO A 2 -53.73 32.13 -19.33
C PRO A 2 -52.37 32.11 -20.04
N SER A 3 -51.34 32.30 -19.21
CA SER A 3 -49.91 32.15 -19.48
C SER A 3 -49.54 30.70 -19.82
N VAL A 4 -48.76 30.51 -20.88
CA VAL A 4 -48.19 29.21 -21.26
C VAL A 4 -46.71 29.20 -20.86
N GLN A 5 -46.39 28.50 -19.77
CA GLN A 5 -45.01 28.20 -19.38
C GLN A 5 -44.42 27.17 -20.36
N LYS A 6 -43.33 27.54 -21.04
CA LYS A 6 -42.53 26.63 -21.85
C LYS A 6 -41.48 25.96 -20.98
N THR A 7 -41.72 24.72 -20.56
CA THR A 7 -40.74 23.89 -19.86
C THR A 7 -39.78 23.28 -20.87
N ILE A 8 -38.54 23.77 -20.93
CA ILE A 8 -37.45 23.12 -21.66
C ILE A 8 -36.81 22.11 -20.71
N ALA A 9 -37.05 20.82 -20.94
CA ALA A 9 -36.41 19.73 -20.22
C ALA A 9 -34.92 19.68 -20.59
N ARG A 10 -34.03 19.81 -19.60
CA ARG A 10 -32.58 19.57 -19.76
C ARG A 10 -32.32 18.07 -19.61
N LEU A 11 -31.94 17.42 -20.71
CA LEU A 11 -31.49 16.03 -20.70
C LEU A 11 -30.04 15.99 -20.17
N ALA A 12 -29.85 15.60 -18.92
CA ALA A 12 -28.52 15.36 -18.34
C ALA A 12 -28.09 13.93 -18.68
N LEU A 13 -27.07 13.78 -19.51
CA LEU A 13 -26.43 12.50 -19.78
C LEU A 13 -25.58 12.12 -18.55
N VAL A 14 -26.10 11.23 -17.71
CA VAL A 14 -25.34 10.64 -16.60
C VAL A 14 -24.50 9.48 -17.16
N CYS A 15 -23.23 9.75 -17.43
CA CYS A 15 -22.26 8.69 -17.73
C CYS A 15 -21.97 7.95 -16.41
N GLY A 16 -22.64 6.81 -16.20
CA GLY A 16 -22.44 5.98 -15.01
C GLY A 16 -21.06 5.32 -15.04
N MET A 17 -20.09 5.87 -14.31
CA MET A 17 -18.90 5.12 -13.93
C MET A 17 -19.31 4.07 -12.91
N LEU A 18 -19.52 2.82 -13.35
CA LEU A 18 -19.61 1.69 -12.44
C LEU A 18 -18.24 1.50 -11.77
N PRO A 19 -18.16 1.46 -10.43
CA PRO A 19 -16.92 1.12 -9.77
C PRO A 19 -16.57 -0.33 -10.10
N ILE A 20 -15.43 -0.54 -10.76
CA ILE A 20 -14.83 -1.87 -10.86
C ILE A 20 -14.40 -2.24 -9.44
N ALA A 21 -15.18 -3.07 -8.76
CA ALA A 21 -14.73 -3.71 -7.54
C ALA A 21 -13.62 -4.69 -7.95
N ALA A 22 -12.37 -4.33 -7.65
CA ALA A 22 -11.26 -5.26 -7.76
C ALA A 22 -11.45 -6.36 -6.71
N ILE A 23 -11.96 -7.51 -7.13
CA ILE A 23 -12.05 -8.70 -6.28
C ILE A 23 -10.64 -9.28 -6.22
N GLY A 24 -9.84 -8.82 -5.25
CA GLY A 24 -8.62 -9.54 -4.89
C GLY A 24 -9.00 -10.87 -4.26
N ALA A 25 -8.44 -11.98 -4.76
CA ALA A 25 -8.59 -13.27 -4.10
C ALA A 25 -8.11 -13.15 -2.64
N ASP A 26 -8.87 -13.72 -1.70
CA ASP A 26 -8.43 -13.82 -0.31
C ASP A 26 -7.21 -14.75 -0.24
N HIS A 27 -6.03 -14.15 -0.17
CA HIS A 27 -4.76 -14.87 -0.04
C HIS A 27 -4.51 -15.34 1.41
N GLY A 28 -5.47 -15.16 2.32
CA GLY A 28 -5.29 -15.44 3.74
C GLY A 28 -4.25 -14.52 4.39
N SER A 29 -4.10 -13.29 3.88
CA SER A 29 -3.05 -12.36 4.29
C SER A 29 -3.10 -11.96 5.77
N SER A 30 -4.26 -12.13 6.41
CA SER A 30 -4.46 -11.86 7.85
C SER A 30 -3.47 -12.62 8.76
N ARG A 31 -2.94 -13.78 8.33
CA ARG A 31 -1.94 -14.54 9.11
C ARG A 31 -0.63 -13.76 9.37
N TRP A 32 -0.34 -12.73 8.58
CA TRP A 32 0.84 -11.87 8.76
C TRP A 32 0.59 -10.62 9.60
N GLU A 33 -0.62 -10.41 10.13
CA GLU A 33 -0.96 -9.21 10.91
C GLU A 33 0.00 -8.93 12.06
N LYS A 34 0.46 -9.97 12.76
CA LYS A 34 1.43 -9.82 13.84
C LYS A 34 2.72 -9.10 13.42
N TYR A 35 3.12 -9.21 12.15
CA TYR A 35 4.30 -8.51 11.61
C TYR A 35 3.97 -7.06 11.28
N ILE A 36 2.78 -6.82 10.70
CA ILE A 36 2.29 -5.48 10.37
C ILE A 36 2.14 -4.63 11.62
N ALA A 37 1.46 -5.17 12.64
CA ALA A 37 1.29 -4.53 13.94
C ALA A 37 2.64 -4.22 14.63
N ARG A 38 3.67 -5.05 14.42
CA ARG A 38 5.03 -4.78 14.94
C ARG A 38 5.67 -3.58 14.24
N PHE A 39 5.49 -3.43 12.93
CA PHE A 39 5.97 -2.24 12.21
C PHE A 39 5.24 -0.99 12.71
N GLU A 40 3.91 -1.03 12.80
CA GLU A 40 3.11 0.09 13.29
C GLU A 40 3.47 0.47 14.73
N ALA A 41 3.73 -0.51 15.60
CA ALA A 41 4.18 -0.26 16.97
C ALA A 41 5.59 0.36 17.02
N ALA A 42 6.49 -0.03 16.11
CA ALA A 42 7.79 0.62 15.99
C ALA A 42 7.65 2.07 15.50
N ASP A 43 6.77 2.31 14.54
CA ASP A 43 6.53 3.64 13.97
C ASP A 43 5.88 4.61 14.96
N LYS A 44 4.99 4.10 15.82
CA LYS A 44 4.44 4.88 16.94
C LYS A 44 5.52 5.37 17.91
N LYS A 45 6.62 4.62 18.05
CA LYS A 45 7.76 5.04 18.90
C LYS A 45 8.66 6.00 18.16
N GLN A 46 8.95 5.71 16.89
CA GLN A 46 9.77 6.53 16.03
C GLN A 46 9.41 6.27 14.57
N MET A 47 8.73 7.23 13.95
CA MET A 47 8.38 7.17 12.54
C MET A 47 9.65 7.29 11.70
N PRO A 48 9.89 6.39 10.72
CA PRO A 48 10.97 6.57 9.76
C PRO A 48 10.78 7.85 8.93
N GLU A 49 11.90 8.49 8.58
CA GLU A 49 11.88 9.68 7.72
C GLU A 49 11.21 9.36 6.36
N PRO A 50 10.30 10.22 5.88
CA PRO A 50 9.62 9.99 4.63
C PRO A 50 10.55 10.14 3.42
N GLY A 51 10.15 9.56 2.29
CA GLY A 51 10.88 9.76 1.03
C GLY A 51 12.15 8.93 0.89
N GLY A 52 12.40 7.94 1.76
CA GLY A 52 13.51 6.99 1.62
C GLY A 52 13.28 5.87 0.59
N VAL A 53 14.16 4.86 0.60
CA VAL A 53 14.01 3.61 -0.15
C VAL A 53 13.38 2.56 0.78
N LEU A 54 12.25 1.99 0.36
CA LEU A 54 11.55 0.98 1.14
C LEU A 54 11.74 -0.40 0.53
N PHE A 55 12.29 -1.32 1.33
CA PHE A 55 12.48 -2.72 0.98
C PHE A 55 11.31 -3.53 1.53
N LEU A 56 10.55 -4.17 0.63
CA LEU A 56 9.32 -4.91 0.92
C LEU A 56 9.44 -6.35 0.38
N GLY A 57 8.85 -7.32 1.08
CA GLY A 57 8.76 -8.69 0.57
C GLY A 57 8.96 -9.77 1.62
N SER A 58 9.53 -10.90 1.19
CA SER A 58 9.53 -12.16 1.93
C SER A 58 10.71 -12.29 2.92
N SER A 59 11.13 -13.53 3.19
CA SER A 59 12.26 -13.85 4.07
C SER A 59 13.57 -13.20 3.63
N SER A 60 13.83 -13.11 2.32
CA SER A 60 15.06 -12.51 1.78
C SER A 60 15.20 -11.06 2.21
N ILE A 61 14.13 -10.27 2.10
CA ILE A 61 14.11 -8.89 2.58
C ILE A 61 14.16 -8.86 4.11
N ARG A 62 13.29 -9.61 4.80
CA ARG A 62 13.22 -9.61 6.28
C ARG A 62 14.55 -9.93 6.96
N MET A 63 15.35 -10.81 6.35
CA MET A 63 16.58 -11.33 6.91
C MET A 63 17.82 -10.52 6.49
N TRP A 64 17.68 -9.49 5.66
CA TRP A 64 18.79 -8.62 5.26
C TRP A 64 19.25 -7.73 6.42
N LYS A 65 20.13 -8.26 7.28
CA LYS A 65 20.57 -7.59 8.52
C LYS A 65 21.54 -6.43 8.28
N THR A 66 22.24 -6.45 7.16
CA THR A 66 23.23 -5.45 6.75
C THR A 66 22.64 -4.35 5.86
N LEU A 67 21.32 -4.28 5.68
CA LEU A 67 20.68 -3.37 4.72
C LEU A 67 21.10 -1.90 4.89
N LYS A 68 21.23 -1.42 6.14
CA LYS A 68 21.66 -0.04 6.39
C LYS A 68 23.13 0.20 6.05
N GLN A 69 23.97 -0.82 6.20
CA GLN A 69 25.39 -0.77 5.87
C GLN A 69 25.59 -0.84 4.35
N ASP A 70 24.87 -1.75 3.69
CA ASP A 70 24.97 -1.98 2.24
C ASP A 70 24.44 -0.79 1.43
N PHE A 71 23.51 -0.03 2.00
CA PHE A 71 22.95 1.20 1.43
C PHE A 71 23.34 2.44 2.26
N ALA A 72 24.58 2.48 2.75
CA ALA A 72 25.10 3.64 3.45
C ALA A 72 24.93 4.92 2.61
N GLY A 73 24.47 6.00 3.24
CA GLY A 73 24.14 7.26 2.56
C GLY A 73 22.71 7.37 2.05
N PHE A 74 21.92 6.29 2.09
CA PHE A 74 20.49 6.31 1.80
C PHE A 74 19.66 6.12 3.08
N SER A 75 18.52 6.81 3.16
CA SER A 75 17.49 6.48 4.15
C SER A 75 16.76 5.24 3.68
N VAL A 76 16.97 4.11 4.37
CA VAL A 76 16.39 2.81 4.02
C VAL A 76 15.49 2.25 5.12
N ILE A 77 14.39 1.63 4.71
CA ILE A 77 13.41 1.01 5.61
C ILE A 77 13.21 -0.44 5.18
N ASN A 78 13.26 -1.36 6.15
CA ASN A 78 12.94 -2.77 5.93
C ASN A 78 11.53 -3.09 6.44
N ARG A 79 10.66 -3.53 5.52
CA ARG A 79 9.29 -4.00 5.78
C ARG A 79 9.07 -5.43 5.27
N GLY A 80 10.11 -6.25 5.30
CA GLY A 80 10.01 -7.67 4.96
C GLY A 80 9.35 -8.49 6.07
N PHE A 81 8.43 -9.38 5.70
CA PHE A 81 7.79 -10.33 6.61
C PHE A 81 7.79 -11.74 6.01
N GLY A 82 8.19 -12.75 6.79
CA GLY A 82 8.62 -14.05 6.25
C GLY A 82 7.50 -14.88 5.63
N GLY A 83 7.80 -15.52 4.51
CA GLY A 83 6.86 -16.39 3.77
C GLY A 83 5.76 -15.63 3.03
N SER A 84 5.84 -14.30 2.97
CA SER A 84 4.89 -13.48 2.21
C SER A 84 5.10 -13.62 0.71
N GLN A 85 4.00 -13.51 -0.02
CA GLN A 85 4.01 -13.36 -1.47
C GLN A 85 3.72 -11.90 -1.83
N ILE A 86 3.72 -11.62 -3.14
CA ILE A 86 3.38 -10.29 -3.67
C ILE A 86 1.97 -9.88 -3.20
N ALA A 87 1.00 -10.81 -3.22
CA ALA A 87 -0.37 -10.57 -2.79
C ALA A 87 -0.45 -10.02 -1.34
N ASP A 88 0.33 -10.58 -0.42
CA ASP A 88 0.35 -10.14 0.98
C ASP A 88 0.97 -8.74 1.12
N SER A 89 2.04 -8.50 0.37
CA SER A 89 2.71 -7.19 0.34
C SER A 89 1.76 -6.11 -0.18
N THR A 90 0.98 -6.42 -1.23
CA THR A 90 -0.03 -5.51 -1.78
C THR A 90 -1.22 -5.33 -0.83
N HIS A 91 -1.67 -6.40 -0.17
CA HIS A 91 -2.77 -6.36 0.79
C HIS A 91 -2.47 -5.36 1.92
N PHE A 92 -1.23 -5.36 2.43
CA PHE A 92 -0.82 -4.46 3.51
C PHE A 92 -0.22 -3.13 3.06
N ALA A 93 -0.11 -2.84 1.77
CA ALA A 93 0.55 -1.63 1.26
C ALA A 93 0.02 -0.34 1.90
N GLY A 94 -1.29 -0.28 2.17
CA GLY A 94 -1.97 0.72 3.01
C GLY A 94 -1.20 1.12 4.27
N ARG A 95 -0.67 0.12 4.98
CA ARG A 95 -0.12 0.23 6.33
C ARG A 95 1.40 0.19 6.37
N ILE A 96 2.04 -0.49 5.41
CA ILE A 96 3.50 -0.72 5.42
C ILE A 96 4.25 -0.09 4.25
N LEU A 97 3.57 0.70 3.40
CA LEU A 97 4.21 1.40 2.30
C LEU A 97 3.81 2.88 2.29
N HIS A 98 2.52 3.17 2.22
CA HIS A 98 2.04 4.55 2.07
C HIS A 98 2.48 5.53 3.17
N PRO A 99 2.52 5.16 4.47
CA PRO A 99 2.89 6.10 5.52
C PRO A 99 4.29 6.70 5.35
N TYR A 100 5.21 5.98 4.71
CA TYR A 100 6.61 6.41 4.56
C TYR A 100 6.86 7.22 3.29
N LYS A 101 5.85 7.38 2.41
CA LYS A 101 5.96 8.12 1.14
C LYS A 101 7.28 7.84 0.40
N PRO A 102 7.66 6.56 0.17
CA PRO A 102 8.99 6.22 -0.32
C PRO A 102 9.20 6.80 -1.73
N ARG A 103 10.43 7.24 -2.04
CA ARG A 103 10.79 7.65 -3.41
C ARG A 103 11.06 6.45 -4.31
N GLN A 104 11.39 5.30 -3.71
CA GLN A 104 11.69 4.06 -4.40
C GLN A 104 11.29 2.87 -3.53
N ILE A 105 10.77 1.82 -4.18
CA ILE A 105 10.40 0.57 -3.55
C ILE A 105 11.22 -0.55 -4.18
N VAL A 106 11.83 -1.38 -3.35
CA VAL A 106 12.46 -2.63 -3.76
C VAL A 106 11.59 -3.77 -3.26
N LEU A 107 10.97 -4.50 -4.17
CA LEU A 107 10.09 -5.63 -3.86
C LEU A 107 10.76 -6.95 -4.26
N TYR A 108 10.82 -7.89 -3.32
CA TYR A 108 11.27 -9.26 -3.61
C TYR A 108 10.40 -10.28 -2.84
N ALA A 109 9.58 -11.03 -3.57
CA ALA A 109 8.68 -12.06 -3.04
C ALA A 109 8.25 -13.01 -4.17
N GLY A 110 7.87 -14.24 -3.81
CA GLY A 110 7.29 -15.22 -4.75
C GLY A 110 8.11 -16.49 -4.99
N ASP A 111 9.23 -16.65 -4.28
CA ASP A 111 10.03 -17.87 -4.18
C ASP A 111 9.25 -19.05 -3.56
#